data_AF-A0A951JX98-F1
#
_entry.id   AF-A0A951JX98-F1
#
_cell.length_a   1.000
_cell.length_b   1.000
_cell.length_c   1.000
_cell.angle_alpha   90.00
_cell.angle_beta   90.00
_cell.angle_gamma   90.00
#
_symmetry.space_group_name_H-M   'P 1'
#
loop_
_entity.id
_entity.type
_entity.pdbx_description
1 polymer ?
#
loop_
_entity_poly.entity_id
_entity_poly.type
_entity_poly.pdbx_seq_one_letter_code
_entity_poly.pdbx_strand_id
1 'polypeptide(L)'
;MSAAPQQPRSFAGYDLHEVAVADLVSSTCRASPVSDEGARGEDVALRVVHQRLIRHRRAVDGFLHVNNRVAAIDHPHMLRLTDVGADGGVPYAASVWRDGIPLSALLLESAPLDTRDVLRLGGQLAEALDTVHGRGIVHGTVGLPSVWIKRRRASRVPPSAALTAFGTSHLLAPILDTIEDDEASVELLFIAPEQLHGEPAGPAADQYALACVLFTALTGTTPFRGDSNNELFGAHLFTEPPDATAVRDGLDPAWNDVFGRALAKDPAERFENCRTLLLAAGRCAHGAGGRPRPAATSPRPQAAGKVPVTPVASTDDVASSWWRRRLLRIVLTVALLVMLAVLAMLFTGAEVAGAAVAVTWRPAALTPRDAPRSARRRRGRRRT
;
A
#
# COMPACT_ATOMS: atom_id res chain seq x y z
N MET A 1 -38.57 -6.68 -1.24
CA MET A 1 -37.84 -5.51 -0.70
C MET A 1 -36.91 -6.03 0.38
N SER A 2 -35.66 -6.32 0.03
CA SER A 2 -34.65 -6.76 0.98
C SER A 2 -34.22 -5.55 1.80
N ALA A 3 -34.54 -5.52 3.09
CA ALA A 3 -34.15 -4.44 3.97
C ALA A 3 -32.63 -4.46 4.11
N ALA A 4 -31.96 -3.39 3.66
CA ALA A 4 -30.56 -3.17 3.97
C ALA A 4 -30.38 -3.23 5.50
N PRO A 5 -29.34 -3.91 6.03
CA PRO A 5 -29.11 -3.96 7.46
C PRO A 5 -28.96 -2.53 7.99
N GLN A 6 -29.87 -2.11 8.88
CA GLN A 6 -29.76 -0.83 9.58
C GLN A 6 -28.48 -0.87 10.41
N GLN A 7 -27.52 -0.01 10.07
CA GLN A 7 -26.32 0.19 10.89
C GLN A 7 -26.73 0.52 12.33
N PRO A 8 -26.01 0.02 13.34
CA PRO A 8 -26.28 0.36 14.72
C PRO A 8 -26.25 1.89 14.86
N ARG A 9 -27.33 2.46 15.42
CA ARG A 9 -27.48 3.92 15.57
C ARG A 9 -26.50 4.51 16.58
N SER A 10 -25.93 3.68 17.45
CA SER A 10 -24.92 4.06 18.42
C SER A 10 -23.84 3.00 18.58
N PHE A 11 -22.64 3.43 18.97
CA PHE A 11 -21.47 2.58 19.23
C PHE A 11 -20.51 3.30 20.19
N ALA A 12 -19.96 2.59 21.19
CA ALA A 12 -19.00 3.14 22.16
C ALA A 12 -19.44 4.45 22.85
N GLY A 13 -20.75 4.62 23.11
CA GLY A 13 -21.29 5.85 23.70
C GLY A 13 -21.40 7.03 22.72
N TYR A 14 -21.35 6.77 21.42
CA TYR A 14 -21.57 7.77 20.36
C TYR A 14 -22.75 7.40 19.47
N ASP A 15 -23.57 8.38 19.10
CA ASP A 15 -24.57 8.25 18.03
C ASP A 15 -23.90 8.47 16.67
N LEU A 16 -24.06 7.52 15.75
CA LEU A 16 -23.45 7.54 14.42
C LEU A 16 -24.34 8.30 13.43
N HIS A 17 -23.77 9.23 12.67
CA HIS A 17 -24.49 10.05 11.67
C HIS A 17 -24.23 9.57 10.24
N GLU A 18 -23.11 10.00 9.65
CA GLU A 18 -22.76 9.72 8.25
C GLU A 18 -21.35 9.15 8.16
N VAL A 19 -21.12 8.24 7.21
CA VAL A 19 -19.78 7.71 6.92
C VAL A 19 -19.02 8.76 6.12
N ALA A 20 -17.92 9.26 6.66
CA ALA A 20 -17.06 10.24 6.01
C ALA A 20 -16.00 9.55 5.14
N VAL A 21 -15.44 8.44 5.61
CA VAL A 21 -14.40 7.66 4.91
C VAL A 21 -14.60 6.18 5.26
N ALA A 22 -14.42 5.29 4.29
CA ALA A 22 -14.33 3.84 4.51
C ALA A 22 -13.08 3.30 3.81
N ASP A 23 -12.38 2.39 4.47
CA ASP A 23 -11.17 1.72 3.99
C ASP A 23 -11.24 0.20 4.25
N LEU A 24 -10.19 -0.58 3.95
CA LEU A 24 -10.24 -2.04 4.08
C LEU A 24 -10.41 -2.51 5.52
N VAL A 25 -10.00 -1.66 6.47
CA VAL A 25 -9.83 -2.06 7.87
C VAL A 25 -10.80 -1.35 8.80
N SER A 26 -11.39 -0.25 8.38
CA SER A 26 -12.19 0.61 9.23
C SER A 26 -13.18 1.49 8.45
N SER A 27 -14.13 2.03 9.20
CA SER A 27 -15.02 3.08 8.72
C SER A 27 -14.93 4.27 9.67
N THR A 28 -14.75 5.47 9.13
CA THR A 28 -14.76 6.72 9.88
C THR A 28 -16.09 7.41 9.68
N CYS A 29 -16.84 7.57 10.77
CA CYS A 29 -18.14 8.22 10.79
C CYS A 29 -18.04 9.57 11.50
N ARG A 30 -18.87 10.52 11.08
CA ARG A 30 -19.24 11.64 11.96
C ARG A 30 -20.15 11.09 13.05
N ALA A 31 -19.83 11.35 14.30
CA ALA A 31 -20.60 10.86 15.44
C ALA A 31 -20.74 11.96 16.52
N SER A 32 -21.73 11.86 17.40
CA SER A 32 -21.86 12.76 18.56
C SER A 32 -21.92 11.93 19.85
N PRO A 33 -21.35 12.39 20.97
CA PRO A 33 -21.51 11.71 22.25
C PRO A 33 -23.00 11.54 22.58
N VAL A 34 -23.39 10.36 23.06
CA VAL A 34 -24.74 10.10 23.57
C VAL A 34 -24.97 10.98 24.80
N SER A 35 -26.04 11.77 24.81
CA SER A 35 -26.37 12.69 25.90
C SER A 35 -27.77 12.44 26.44
N ASP A 36 -27.91 12.22 27.75
CA ASP A 36 -29.21 12.01 28.40
C ASP A 36 -30.00 13.33 28.61
N GLU A 37 -29.34 14.49 28.58
CA GLU A 37 -29.92 15.80 28.99
C GLU A 37 -30.15 16.80 27.83
N GLY A 38 -30.21 16.35 26.57
CA GLY A 38 -30.58 17.19 25.43
C GLY A 38 -29.53 18.22 24.96
N ALA A 39 -28.39 18.33 25.66
CA ALA A 39 -27.22 19.08 25.19
C ALA A 39 -26.33 18.17 24.32
N ARG A 40 -26.37 18.37 23.00
CA ARG A 40 -25.53 17.63 22.05
C ARG A 40 -24.07 18.04 22.22
N GLY A 41 -23.21 17.09 22.58
CA GLY A 41 -21.75 17.29 22.60
C GLY A 41 -21.19 17.62 21.22
N GLU A 42 -19.95 18.14 21.17
CA GLU A 42 -19.28 18.40 19.90
C GLU A 42 -19.14 17.11 19.08
N ASP A 43 -19.38 17.19 17.77
CA ASP A 43 -19.22 16.03 16.90
C ASP A 43 -17.75 15.58 16.87
N VAL A 44 -17.56 14.27 16.65
CA VAL A 44 -16.26 13.61 16.50
C VAL A 44 -16.19 12.88 15.16
N ALA A 45 -14.98 12.69 14.65
CA ALA A 45 -14.69 11.68 13.64
C ALA A 45 -14.33 10.38 14.37
N LEU A 46 -15.27 9.44 14.40
CA LEU A 46 -15.15 8.15 15.06
C LEU A 46 -14.75 7.08 14.03
N ARG A 47 -13.52 6.59 14.13
CA ARG A 47 -13.04 5.46 13.33
C ARG A 47 -13.35 4.16 14.06
N VAL A 48 -14.12 3.28 13.42
CA VAL A 48 -14.52 1.97 13.92
C VAL A 48 -13.89 0.89 13.06
N VAL A 49 -13.13 -0.01 13.67
CA VAL A 49 -12.45 -1.12 12.98
C VAL A 49 -13.48 -2.18 12.55
N HIS A 50 -13.32 -2.75 11.36
CA HIS A 50 -14.23 -3.79 10.86
C HIS A 50 -14.16 -5.05 11.73
N GLN A 51 -15.33 -5.64 12.02
CA GLN A 51 -15.43 -6.78 12.95
C GLN A 51 -14.58 -7.99 12.53
N ARG A 52 -14.38 -8.19 11.22
CA ARG A 52 -13.54 -9.28 10.68
C ARG A 52 -12.11 -9.26 11.23
N LEU A 53 -11.63 -8.10 11.67
CA LEU A 53 -10.26 -7.92 12.13
C LEU A 53 -10.06 -8.24 13.62
N ILE A 54 -11.14 -8.37 14.40
CA ILE A 54 -11.09 -8.62 15.85
C ILE A 54 -10.37 -9.94 16.17
N ARG A 55 -10.42 -10.92 15.25
CA ARG A 55 -9.72 -12.20 15.35
C ARG A 55 -8.20 -12.05 15.39
N HIS A 56 -7.65 -10.96 14.82
CA HIS A 56 -6.23 -10.68 14.78
C HIS A 56 -5.81 -9.87 16.01
N ARG A 57 -5.77 -10.51 17.19
CA ARG A 57 -5.48 -9.84 18.48
C ARG A 57 -4.23 -8.96 18.46
N ARG A 58 -3.13 -9.45 17.89
CA ARG A 58 -1.89 -8.65 17.75
C ARG A 58 -2.06 -7.38 16.93
N ALA A 59 -2.87 -7.43 15.87
CA ALA A 59 -3.18 -6.27 15.04
C ALA A 59 -4.01 -5.23 15.80
N VAL A 60 -5.02 -5.71 16.54
CA VAL A 60 -5.85 -4.89 17.42
C VAL A 60 -5.01 -4.22 18.51
N ASP A 61 -4.16 -4.98 19.20
CA ASP A 61 -3.30 -4.46 20.26
C ASP A 61 -2.32 -3.40 19.71
N GLY A 62 -1.75 -3.66 18.52
CA GLY A 62 -0.89 -2.70 17.82
C GLY A 62 -1.63 -1.41 17.46
N PHE A 63 -2.84 -1.50 16.92
CA PHE A 63 -3.69 -0.35 16.61
C PHE A 63 -3.97 0.49 17.86
N LEU A 64 -4.42 -0.12 18.95
CA LEU A 64 -4.71 0.57 20.21
C LEU A 64 -3.43 1.17 20.83
N HIS A 65 -2.32 0.44 20.80
CA HIS A 65 -1.04 0.92 21.31
C HIS A 65 -0.57 2.18 20.59
N VAL A 66 -0.59 2.18 19.25
CA VAL A 66 -0.22 3.35 18.45
C VAL A 66 -1.15 4.52 18.72
N ASN A 67 -2.47 4.31 18.69
CA ASN A 67 -3.43 5.40 18.89
C ASN A 67 -3.35 6.01 20.30
N ASN A 68 -3.12 5.21 21.35
CA ASN A 68 -2.88 5.73 22.70
C ASN A 68 -1.63 6.62 22.79
N ARG A 69 -0.55 6.26 22.07
CA ARG A 69 0.66 7.10 22.01
C ARG A 69 0.44 8.38 21.20
N VAL A 70 -0.33 8.30 20.11
CA VAL A 70 -0.69 9.45 19.28
C VAL A 70 -1.61 10.43 20.03
N ALA A 71 -2.49 9.94 20.91
CA ALA A 71 -3.39 10.79 21.69
C ALA A 71 -2.67 11.78 22.62
N ALA A 72 -1.42 11.49 23.00
CA ALA A 72 -0.58 12.38 23.80
C ALA A 72 0.14 13.47 22.96
N ILE A 73 -0.05 13.49 21.64
CA ILE A 73 0.64 14.40 20.73
C ILE A 73 -0.33 15.50 20.28
N ASP A 74 -0.02 16.74 20.64
CA ASP A 74 -0.65 17.92 20.05
C ASP A 74 0.22 18.46 18.92
N HIS A 75 -0.33 18.48 17.70
CA HIS A 75 0.36 18.96 16.51
C HIS A 75 -0.66 19.56 15.52
N PRO A 76 -0.38 20.73 14.92
CA PRO A 76 -1.35 21.44 14.05
C PRO A 76 -1.79 20.61 12.82
N HIS A 77 -0.90 19.74 12.34
CA HIS A 77 -1.09 18.90 11.17
C HIS A 77 -1.42 17.43 11.49
N MET A 78 -1.98 17.18 12.68
CA MET A 78 -2.56 15.89 13.08
C MET A 78 -3.97 16.11 13.61
N LEU A 79 -4.91 15.20 13.29
CA LEU A 79 -6.20 15.21 13.95
C LEU A 79 -6.04 14.72 15.38
N ARG A 80 -6.33 15.61 16.34
CA ARG A 80 -6.25 15.31 17.77
C ARG A 80 -7.24 14.20 18.14
N LEU A 81 -6.72 13.11 18.68
CA LEU A 81 -7.53 12.05 19.26
C LEU A 81 -8.14 12.53 20.58
N THR A 82 -9.42 12.22 20.79
CA THR A 82 -10.17 12.53 22.01
C THR A 82 -10.44 11.30 22.84
N ASP A 83 -10.57 10.14 22.19
CA ASP A 83 -10.81 8.85 22.86
C ASP A 83 -10.26 7.70 22.01
N VAL A 84 -9.82 6.63 22.66
CA VAL A 84 -9.30 5.41 22.03
C VAL A 84 -9.70 4.23 22.91
N GLY A 85 -10.36 3.24 22.34
CA GLY A 85 -10.87 2.13 23.13
C GLY A 85 -11.35 0.96 22.30
N ALA A 86 -12.07 0.06 22.97
CA ALA A 86 -12.78 -1.03 22.32
C ALA A 86 -14.15 -1.21 22.97
N ASP A 87 -15.19 -1.29 22.15
CA ASP A 87 -16.57 -1.56 22.59
C ASP A 87 -17.04 -2.90 22.00
N GLY A 88 -17.53 -3.80 22.85
CA GLY A 88 -17.82 -5.18 22.46
C GLY A 88 -16.62 -5.92 21.83
N GLY A 89 -15.39 -5.49 22.15
CA GLY A 89 -14.15 -6.02 21.54
C GLY A 89 -13.83 -5.46 20.14
N VAL A 90 -14.63 -4.53 19.61
CA VAL A 90 -14.40 -3.79 18.36
C VAL A 90 -13.55 -2.55 18.68
N PRO A 91 -12.33 -2.42 18.15
CA PRO A 91 -11.49 -1.25 18.41
C PRO A 91 -12.02 0.02 17.73
N TYR A 92 -11.79 1.16 18.38
CA TYR A 92 -12.12 2.47 17.83
C TYR A 92 -11.13 3.56 18.24
N ALA A 93 -11.12 4.64 17.47
CA ALA A 93 -10.41 5.88 17.78
C ALA A 93 -11.29 7.07 17.40
N ALA A 94 -11.61 7.93 18.37
CA ALA A 94 -12.35 9.16 18.18
C ALA A 94 -11.37 10.34 18.07
N SER A 95 -11.63 11.23 17.11
CA SER A 95 -10.89 12.48 16.92
C SER A 95 -11.82 13.67 16.82
N VAL A 96 -11.29 14.87 17.09
CA VAL A 96 -12.06 16.11 16.93
C VAL A 96 -12.58 16.23 15.50
N TRP A 97 -13.89 16.40 15.32
CA TRP A 97 -14.45 16.68 14.01
C TRP A 97 -14.00 18.05 13.52
N ARG A 98 -13.45 18.11 12.30
CA ARG A 98 -13.07 19.36 11.64
C ARG A 98 -13.84 19.50 10.34
N ASP A 99 -14.47 20.65 10.13
CA ASP A 99 -15.12 20.97 8.85
C ASP A 99 -14.08 20.91 7.71
N GLY A 100 -14.25 19.93 6.83
CA GLY A 100 -13.24 19.51 5.87
C GLY A 100 -13.67 18.30 5.06
N ILE A 101 -12.79 17.89 4.16
CA ILE A 101 -12.96 16.71 3.31
C ILE A 101 -11.64 15.93 3.25
N PRO A 102 -11.66 14.62 2.98
CA PRO A 102 -10.44 13.88 2.72
C PRO A 102 -9.76 14.39 1.44
N LEU A 103 -8.43 14.27 1.36
CA LEU A 103 -7.65 14.68 0.19
C LEU A 103 -8.10 13.93 -1.08
N SER A 104 -8.57 12.68 -0.95
CA SER A 104 -9.15 11.93 -2.06
C SER A 104 -10.32 12.66 -2.74
N ALA A 105 -11.22 13.25 -1.95
CA ALA A 105 -12.34 14.03 -2.47
C ALA A 105 -11.87 15.33 -3.11
N LEU A 106 -10.88 16.02 -2.53
CA LEU A 106 -10.30 17.23 -3.13
C LEU A 106 -9.67 16.93 -4.49
N LEU A 107 -8.88 15.87 -4.59
CA LEU A 107 -8.18 15.53 -5.83
C LEU A 107 -9.13 15.06 -6.93
N LEU A 108 -10.28 14.47 -6.58
CA LEU A 108 -11.30 14.13 -7.57
C LEU A 108 -11.85 15.37 -8.29
N GLU A 109 -11.95 16.50 -7.59
CA GLU A 109 -12.51 17.74 -8.14
C GLU A 109 -11.45 18.68 -8.73
N SER A 110 -10.24 18.66 -8.17
CA SER A 110 -9.25 19.74 -8.37
C SER A 110 -7.89 19.27 -8.85
N ALA A 111 -7.66 17.96 -9.03
CA ALA A 111 -6.37 17.50 -9.54
C ALA A 111 -6.20 17.83 -11.05
N PRO A 112 -4.98 18.10 -11.53
CA PRO A 112 -3.75 18.27 -10.75
C PRO A 112 -3.71 19.60 -9.98
N LEU A 113 -3.18 19.59 -8.75
CA LEU A 113 -3.00 20.80 -7.94
C LEU A 113 -1.78 21.61 -8.40
N ASP A 114 -1.74 22.92 -8.17
CA ASP A 114 -0.55 23.70 -8.49
C ASP A 114 0.65 23.32 -7.58
N THR A 115 1.86 23.51 -8.11
CA THR A 115 3.10 23.14 -7.42
C THR A 115 3.24 23.77 -6.04
N ARG A 116 2.77 25.02 -5.85
CA ARG A 116 2.87 25.72 -4.58
C ARG A 116 1.94 25.09 -3.55
N ASP A 117 0.74 24.72 -3.94
CA ASP A 117 -0.22 24.05 -3.05
C ASP A 117 0.21 22.61 -2.73
N VAL A 118 0.79 21.86 -3.69
CA VAL A 118 1.42 20.55 -3.43
C VAL A 118 2.56 20.65 -2.42
N LEU A 119 3.47 21.61 -2.59
CA LEU A 119 4.58 21.81 -1.65
C LEU A 119 4.11 22.25 -0.27
N ARG A 120 3.05 23.07 -0.18
CA ARG A 120 2.45 23.45 1.10
C ARG A 120 1.83 22.24 1.79
N LEU A 121 1.02 21.46 1.08
CA LEU A 121 0.44 20.21 1.57
C LEU A 121 1.55 19.28 2.08
N GLY A 122 2.54 19.00 1.25
CA GLY A 122 3.64 18.10 1.62
C GLY A 122 4.48 18.61 2.78
N GLY A 123 4.72 19.92 2.90
CA GLY A 123 5.43 20.50 4.03
C GLY A 123 4.72 20.25 5.37
N GLN A 124 3.40 20.42 5.39
CA GLN A 124 2.57 20.17 6.57
C GLN A 124 2.56 18.68 6.97
N LEU A 125 2.45 17.78 5.99
CA LEU A 125 2.47 16.34 6.21
C LEU A 125 3.85 15.85 6.64
N ALA A 126 4.92 16.35 6.02
CA ALA A 126 6.30 16.01 6.36
C ALA A 126 6.64 16.42 7.79
N GLU A 127 6.21 17.61 8.23
CA GLU A 127 6.40 18.07 9.60
C GLU A 127 5.70 17.16 10.62
N ALA A 128 4.45 16.76 10.33
CA ALA A 128 3.70 15.84 11.19
C ALA A 128 4.35 14.45 11.26
N LEU A 129 4.76 13.89 10.11
CA LEU A 129 5.40 12.58 10.02
C LEU A 129 6.73 12.55 10.77
N ASP A 130 7.62 13.52 10.51
CA ASP A 130 8.91 13.57 11.19
C ASP A 130 8.73 13.79 12.71
N THR A 131 7.69 14.50 13.14
CA THR A 131 7.35 14.68 14.56
C THR A 131 6.95 13.37 15.24
N VAL A 132 6.15 12.52 14.58
CA VAL A 132 5.77 11.21 15.15
C VAL A 132 6.93 10.21 15.06
N HIS A 133 7.73 10.26 13.99
CA HIS A 133 8.94 9.45 13.81
C HIS A 133 9.96 9.73 14.92
N GLY A 134 10.17 11.00 15.28
CA GLY A 134 11.03 11.39 16.40
C GLY A 134 10.57 10.87 17.77
N ARG A 135 9.30 10.42 17.88
CA ARG A 135 8.75 9.75 19.05
C ARG A 135 8.68 8.23 18.91
N GLY A 136 9.25 7.66 17.86
CA GLY A 136 9.21 6.23 17.57
C GLY A 136 7.81 5.72 17.23
N ILE A 137 7.00 6.56 16.58
CA ILE A 137 5.67 6.20 16.06
C ILE A 137 5.73 6.30 14.54
N VAL A 138 5.30 5.24 13.85
CA VAL A 138 5.17 5.20 12.39
C VAL A 138 3.69 5.25 12.05
N HIS A 139 3.31 5.99 11.01
CA HIS A 139 1.92 6.02 10.54
C HIS A 139 1.59 4.71 9.81
N GLY A 140 2.40 4.34 8.83
CA GLY A 140 2.43 3.06 8.10
C GLY A 140 1.34 2.86 7.05
N THR A 141 0.50 3.86 6.83
CA THR A 141 -0.70 3.84 5.95
C THR A 141 -1.02 5.24 5.43
N VAL A 142 0.01 6.03 5.14
CA VAL A 142 -0.18 7.35 4.54
C VAL A 142 -0.77 7.18 3.14
N GLY A 143 -1.80 7.95 2.84
CA GLY A 143 -2.53 7.93 1.57
C GLY A 143 -3.61 9.00 1.51
N LEU A 144 -4.30 9.11 0.37
CA LEU A 144 -5.31 10.18 0.19
C LEU A 144 -6.45 10.16 1.23
N PRO A 145 -6.99 8.99 1.65
CA PRO A 145 -8.04 8.96 2.68
C PRO A 145 -7.55 9.32 4.09
N SER A 146 -6.23 9.18 4.35
CA SER A 146 -5.61 9.48 5.65
C SER A 146 -5.31 10.97 5.85
N VAL A 147 -5.51 11.80 4.83
CA VAL A 147 -5.22 13.24 4.88
C VAL A 147 -6.53 14.03 4.88
N TRP A 148 -6.79 14.73 5.97
CA TRP A 148 -7.96 15.61 6.11
C TRP A 148 -7.63 17.05 5.71
N ILE A 149 -8.38 17.61 4.78
CA ILE A 149 -8.22 18.99 4.30
C ILE A 149 -9.33 19.86 4.90
N LYS A 150 -8.95 20.87 5.68
CA LYS A 150 -9.90 21.83 6.24
C LYS A 150 -10.58 22.65 5.13
N ARG A 151 -11.91 22.72 5.14
CA ARG A 151 -12.71 23.43 4.11
C ARG A 151 -12.59 24.95 4.27
N ARG A 152 -12.51 25.65 3.13
CA ARG A 152 -12.31 27.10 3.03
C ARG A 152 -13.58 27.89 3.41
N ARG A 153 -13.88 28.10 4.69
CA ARG A 153 -14.82 29.16 5.10
C ARG A 153 -14.09 30.51 5.15
N ALA A 154 -14.21 31.28 4.07
CA ALA A 154 -13.98 32.74 4.00
C ALA A 154 -12.70 33.34 4.64
N SER A 155 -11.66 32.56 4.92
CA SER A 155 -10.43 33.06 5.59
C SER A 155 -9.25 33.18 4.61
N ARG A 156 -8.38 34.16 4.85
CA ARG A 156 -7.11 34.40 4.12
C ARG A 156 -6.02 33.37 4.45
N VAL A 157 -6.31 32.35 5.26
CA VAL A 157 -5.37 31.30 5.64
C VAL A 157 -5.48 30.14 4.65
N PRO A 158 -4.37 29.63 4.10
CA PRO A 158 -4.39 28.51 3.17
C PRO A 158 -4.98 27.23 3.79
N PRO A 159 -5.49 26.29 2.98
CA PRO A 159 -6.00 25.02 3.49
C PRO A 159 -4.94 24.33 4.33
N SER A 160 -5.32 23.90 5.53
CA SER A 160 -4.47 23.13 6.43
C SER A 160 -4.81 21.66 6.28
N ALA A 161 -3.79 20.85 6.00
CA ALA A 161 -3.86 19.41 6.02
C ALA A 161 -3.59 18.89 7.44
N ALA A 162 -4.22 17.77 7.77
CA ALA A 162 -3.98 17.04 9.00
C ALA A 162 -4.01 15.52 8.75
N LEU A 163 -3.07 14.79 9.32
CA LEU A 163 -3.03 13.32 9.27
C LEU A 163 -4.06 12.71 10.23
N THR A 164 -4.63 11.59 9.80
CA THR A 164 -5.50 10.69 10.57
C THR A 164 -5.17 9.25 10.20
N ALA A 165 -5.83 8.26 10.82
CA ALA A 165 -5.65 6.83 10.53
C ALA A 165 -4.32 6.25 11.01
N PHE A 166 -3.78 6.77 12.11
CA PHE A 166 -2.62 6.15 12.75
C PHE A 166 -2.92 4.71 13.20
N GLY A 167 -1.91 3.84 13.11
CA GLY A 167 -1.98 2.46 13.59
C GLY A 167 -2.80 1.52 12.71
N THR A 168 -3.40 1.98 11.61
CA THR A 168 -4.14 1.10 10.68
C THR A 168 -3.22 0.14 9.92
N SER A 169 -1.91 0.43 9.84
CA SER A 169 -0.90 -0.49 9.29
C SER A 169 -0.88 -1.85 9.98
N HIS A 170 -1.07 -1.88 11.31
CA HIS A 170 -1.18 -3.12 12.07
C HIS A 170 -2.41 -3.94 11.67
N LEU A 171 -3.50 -3.27 11.31
CA LEU A 171 -4.76 -3.89 10.89
C LEU A 171 -4.70 -4.39 9.45
N LEU A 172 -3.97 -3.67 8.58
CA LEU A 172 -3.80 -4.01 7.18
C LEU A 172 -2.87 -5.22 6.99
N ALA A 173 -1.75 -5.26 7.71
CA ALA A 173 -0.74 -6.31 7.59
C ALA A 173 -1.29 -7.77 7.56
N PRO A 174 -2.17 -8.22 8.48
CA PRO A 174 -2.64 -9.61 8.50
C PRO A 174 -3.61 -9.97 7.37
N ILE A 175 -4.10 -8.99 6.61
CA ILE A 175 -5.06 -9.25 5.53
C ILE A 175 -4.46 -9.07 4.14
N LEU A 176 -3.26 -8.48 3.99
CA LEU A 176 -2.64 -8.18 2.69
C LEU A 176 -2.63 -9.37 1.72
N ASP A 177 -2.33 -10.57 2.20
CA ASP A 177 -2.28 -11.80 1.38
C ASP A 177 -3.66 -12.35 0.97
N THR A 178 -4.73 -11.79 1.54
CA THR A 178 -6.11 -12.28 1.40
C THR A 178 -7.05 -11.25 0.79
N ILE A 179 -6.54 -10.08 0.39
CA ILE A 179 -7.34 -9.04 -0.26
C ILE A 179 -7.70 -9.49 -1.67
N GLU A 180 -8.99 -9.56 -1.96
CA GLU A 180 -9.52 -9.92 -3.28
C GLU A 180 -9.38 -8.73 -4.24
N ASP A 181 -9.24 -9.01 -5.54
CA ASP A 181 -9.01 -7.97 -6.57
C ASP A 181 -10.20 -7.00 -6.74
N ASP A 182 -11.38 -7.36 -6.26
CA ASP A 182 -12.59 -6.52 -6.29
C ASP A 182 -12.68 -5.55 -5.10
N GLU A 183 -11.85 -5.72 -4.05
CA GLU A 183 -11.68 -4.75 -2.96
C GLU A 183 -10.74 -3.61 -3.39
N ALA A 184 -11.13 -2.85 -4.43
CA ALA A 184 -10.38 -1.71 -4.97
C ALA A 184 -10.16 -0.61 -3.91
N SER A 185 -9.07 -0.73 -3.16
CA SER A 185 -8.84 0.08 -1.97
C SER A 185 -7.75 1.10 -2.22
N VAL A 186 -8.15 2.37 -2.14
CA VAL A 186 -7.30 3.53 -2.45
C VAL A 186 -6.00 3.52 -1.65
N GLU A 187 -5.98 2.94 -0.44
CA GLU A 187 -4.79 2.86 0.40
C GLU A 187 -3.67 1.97 -0.15
N LEU A 188 -4.00 0.92 -0.92
CA LEU A 188 -2.99 0.03 -1.52
C LEU A 188 -2.18 0.73 -2.61
N LEU A 189 -2.70 1.81 -3.20
CA LEU A 189 -2.01 2.63 -4.20
C LEU A 189 -0.79 3.38 -3.64
N PHE A 190 -0.60 3.37 -2.31
CA PHE A 190 0.45 4.11 -1.62
C PHE A 190 1.38 3.20 -0.80
N ILE A 191 1.18 1.87 -0.86
CA ILE A 191 1.91 0.91 -0.03
C ILE A 191 3.41 0.87 -0.37
N ALA A 192 4.26 0.80 0.66
CA ALA A 192 5.71 0.74 0.45
C ALA A 192 6.17 -0.70 0.09
N PRO A 193 7.22 -0.86 -0.74
CA PRO A 193 7.76 -2.17 -1.14
C PRO A 193 8.06 -3.11 0.03
N GLU A 194 8.67 -2.60 1.10
CA GLU A 194 9.04 -3.35 2.30
C GLU A 194 7.81 -3.95 3.01
N GLN A 195 6.66 -3.26 2.98
CA GLN A 195 5.43 -3.77 3.58
C GLN A 195 4.87 -4.96 2.79
N LEU A 196 5.06 -4.97 1.47
CA LEU A 196 4.68 -6.09 0.60
C LEU A 196 5.59 -7.31 0.80
N HIS A 197 6.82 -7.11 1.28
CA HIS A 197 7.68 -8.20 1.75
C HIS A 197 7.34 -8.70 3.16
N GLY A 198 6.28 -8.16 3.78
CA GLY A 198 5.89 -8.49 5.15
C GLY A 198 6.76 -7.84 6.22
N GLU A 199 7.63 -6.90 5.86
CA GLU A 199 8.42 -6.14 6.82
C GLU A 199 7.54 -5.10 7.53
N PRO A 200 7.80 -4.81 8.82
CA PRO A 200 7.09 -3.75 9.51
C PRO A 200 7.32 -2.40 8.83
N ALA A 201 6.25 -1.60 8.70
CA ALA A 201 6.37 -0.24 8.21
C ALA A 201 7.30 0.60 9.11
N GLY A 202 8.33 1.21 8.52
CA GLY A 202 9.24 2.15 9.17
C GLY A 202 9.03 3.60 8.72
N PRO A 203 9.80 4.57 9.25
CA PRO A 203 9.78 5.97 8.78
C PRO A 203 9.97 6.13 7.25
N ALA A 204 10.78 5.25 6.65
CA ALA A 204 11.02 5.23 5.21
C ALA A 204 9.78 4.81 4.40
N ALA A 205 8.89 4.00 4.96
CA ALA A 205 7.63 3.62 4.33
C ALA A 205 6.67 4.81 4.27
N ASP A 206 6.58 5.60 5.35
CA ASP A 206 5.80 6.84 5.38
C ASP A 206 6.32 7.88 4.39
N GLN A 207 7.65 7.99 4.24
CA GLN A 207 8.26 8.89 3.26
C GLN A 207 7.97 8.47 1.81
N TYR A 208 8.02 7.16 1.52
CA TYR A 208 7.62 6.60 0.22
C TYR A 208 6.15 6.91 -0.08
N ALA A 209 5.26 6.63 0.87
CA ALA A 209 3.84 6.88 0.74
C ALA A 209 3.52 8.37 0.57
N LEU A 210 4.23 9.24 1.31
CA LEU A 210 4.16 10.70 1.11
C LEU A 210 4.57 11.08 -0.32
N ALA A 211 5.65 10.51 -0.84
CA ALA A 211 6.07 10.77 -2.22
C ALA A 211 5.00 10.35 -3.24
N CYS A 212 4.33 9.20 -3.05
CA CYS A 212 3.18 8.80 -3.86
C CYS A 212 2.02 9.80 -3.77
N VAL A 213 1.71 10.32 -2.57
CA VAL A 213 0.69 11.37 -2.38
C VAL A 213 1.06 12.65 -3.12
N LEU A 214 2.32 13.10 -3.03
CA LEU A 214 2.78 14.31 -3.73
C LEU A 214 2.77 14.14 -5.25
N PHE A 215 3.22 12.99 -5.75
CA PHE A 215 3.13 12.67 -7.17
C PHE A 215 1.68 12.73 -7.64
N THR A 216 0.77 12.09 -6.91
CA THR A 216 -0.66 12.04 -7.25
C THR A 216 -1.30 13.42 -7.22
N ALA A 217 -1.00 14.23 -6.21
CA ALA A 217 -1.51 15.59 -6.11
C ALA A 217 -0.97 16.48 -7.24
N LEU A 218 0.28 16.26 -7.66
CA LEU A 218 0.94 17.05 -8.70
C LEU A 218 0.53 16.65 -10.12
N THR A 219 0.28 15.37 -10.38
CA THR A 219 0.00 14.86 -11.74
C THR A 219 -1.46 14.48 -11.97
N GLY A 220 -2.23 14.31 -10.89
CA GLY A 220 -3.58 13.75 -10.92
C GLY A 220 -3.65 12.24 -11.08
N THR A 221 -2.51 11.56 -11.12
CA THR A 221 -2.42 10.09 -11.30
C THR A 221 -1.45 9.48 -10.30
N THR A 222 -1.73 8.26 -9.82
CA THR A 222 -0.80 7.54 -8.94
C THR A 222 0.43 7.08 -9.73
N PRO A 223 1.62 7.01 -9.09
CA PRO A 223 2.85 6.60 -9.78
C PRO A 223 2.80 5.14 -10.24
N PHE A 224 2.12 4.27 -9.49
CA PHE A 224 1.95 2.86 -9.80
C PHE A 224 0.47 2.51 -9.91
N ARG A 225 0.16 1.58 -10.82
CA ARG A 225 -1.18 1.07 -11.13
C ARG A 225 -1.06 -0.38 -11.62
N GLY A 226 -2.15 -1.13 -11.49
CA GLY A 226 -2.32 -2.46 -12.05
C GLY A 226 -3.81 -2.77 -12.17
N ASP A 227 -4.16 -3.71 -13.07
CA ASP A 227 -5.55 -4.15 -13.25
C ASP A 227 -5.96 -5.20 -12.19
N SER A 228 -4.99 -5.69 -11.41
CA SER A 228 -5.16 -6.54 -10.23
C SER A 228 -4.25 -6.10 -9.09
N ASN A 229 -4.50 -6.57 -7.87
CA ASN A 229 -3.63 -6.32 -6.71
C ASN A 229 -2.22 -6.86 -6.95
N ASN A 230 -2.10 -8.03 -7.58
CA ASN A 230 -0.80 -8.61 -7.92
C ASN A 230 0.00 -7.74 -8.90
N GLU A 231 -0.65 -7.16 -9.90
CA GLU A 231 0.00 -6.23 -10.82
C GLU A 231 0.39 -4.93 -10.13
N LEU A 232 -0.48 -4.39 -9.28
CA LEU A 232 -0.19 -3.20 -8.49
C LEU A 232 1.00 -3.44 -7.56
N PHE A 233 1.00 -4.55 -6.82
CA PHE A 233 2.10 -4.93 -5.93
C PHE A 233 3.38 -5.16 -6.71
N GLY A 234 3.31 -5.83 -7.87
CA GLY A 234 4.43 -5.97 -8.79
C GLY A 234 4.99 -4.62 -9.25
N ALA A 235 4.13 -3.64 -9.53
CA ALA A 235 4.55 -2.29 -9.90
C ALA A 235 5.25 -1.57 -8.73
N HIS A 236 4.71 -1.67 -7.52
CA HIS A 236 5.36 -1.14 -6.33
C HIS A 236 6.71 -1.80 -6.07
N LEU A 237 6.86 -3.10 -6.32
CA LEU A 237 8.10 -3.84 -6.06
C LEU A 237 9.18 -3.64 -7.14
N PHE A 238 8.80 -3.58 -8.42
CA PHE A 238 9.76 -3.78 -9.52
C PHE A 238 9.76 -2.67 -10.59
N THR A 239 8.72 -1.84 -10.66
CA THR A 239 8.61 -0.81 -11.70
C THR A 239 9.24 0.49 -11.25
N GLU A 240 10.07 1.10 -12.10
CA GLU A 240 10.59 2.45 -11.87
C GLU A 240 9.44 3.48 -11.86
N PRO A 241 9.51 4.52 -11.01
CA PRO A 241 8.48 5.56 -11.01
C PRO A 241 8.42 6.28 -12.37
N PRO A 242 7.22 6.60 -12.88
CA PRO A 242 7.09 7.35 -14.12
C PRO A 242 7.63 8.77 -14.00
N ASP A 243 8.17 9.30 -15.09
CA ASP A 243 8.60 10.70 -15.17
C ASP A 243 7.41 11.63 -14.98
N ALA A 244 7.45 12.46 -13.93
CA ALA A 244 6.39 13.42 -13.64
C ALA A 244 6.21 14.43 -14.79
N THR A 245 7.29 14.81 -15.48
CA THR A 245 7.23 15.69 -16.66
C THR A 245 6.57 15.04 -17.88
N ALA A 246 6.54 13.71 -17.97
CA ALA A 246 5.85 13.00 -19.04
C ALA A 246 4.34 12.91 -18.78
N VAL A 247 3.93 12.99 -17.50
CA VAL A 247 2.52 12.97 -17.09
C VAL A 247 1.92 14.37 -17.06
N ARG A 248 2.71 15.37 -16.62
CA ARG A 248 2.28 16.78 -16.55
C ARG A 248 3.29 17.71 -17.21
N ASP A 249 2.84 18.34 -18.28
CA ASP A 249 3.59 19.38 -18.98
C ASP A 249 3.88 20.59 -18.07
N GLY A 250 5.05 21.21 -18.27
CA GLY A 250 5.45 22.43 -17.58
C GLY A 250 6.04 22.24 -16.18
N LEU A 251 6.22 20.99 -15.73
CA LEU A 251 7.03 20.70 -14.55
C LEU A 251 8.53 20.82 -14.85
N ASP A 252 9.31 21.28 -13.88
CA ASP A 252 10.77 21.24 -13.94
C ASP A 252 11.26 19.78 -13.97
N PRO A 253 12.15 19.39 -14.91
CA PRO A 253 12.72 18.03 -14.97
C PRO A 253 13.34 17.54 -13.66
N ALA A 254 13.79 18.45 -12.77
CA ALA A 254 14.29 18.10 -11.45
C ALA A 254 13.27 17.36 -10.57
N TRP A 255 11.97 17.44 -10.88
CA TRP A 255 10.95 16.61 -10.20
C TRP A 255 11.14 15.12 -10.44
N ASN A 256 11.65 14.72 -11.61
CA ASN A 256 11.89 13.31 -11.92
C ASN A 256 12.99 12.74 -11.02
N ASP A 257 14.06 13.51 -10.77
CA ASP A 257 15.13 13.11 -9.85
C ASP A 257 14.61 12.95 -8.40
N VAL A 258 13.72 13.86 -7.97
CA VAL A 258 13.12 13.81 -6.62
C VAL A 258 12.26 12.57 -6.47
N PHE A 259 11.34 12.30 -7.41
CA PHE A 259 10.48 11.13 -7.33
C PHE A 259 11.24 9.82 -7.57
N GLY A 260 12.24 9.82 -8.46
CA GLY A 260 13.15 8.70 -8.67
C GLY A 260 13.82 8.25 -7.37
N ARG A 261 14.32 9.20 -6.58
CA ARG A 261 14.90 8.88 -5.26
C ARG A 261 13.86 8.53 -4.21
N ALA A 262 12.77 9.30 -4.09
CA ALA A 262 11.78 9.10 -3.03
C ALA A 262 11.01 7.78 -3.17
N LEU A 263 10.82 7.32 -4.41
CA LEU A 263 10.13 6.08 -4.76
C LEU A 263 11.10 4.93 -5.07
N ALA A 264 12.37 5.06 -4.65
CA ALA A 264 13.35 3.98 -4.73
C ALA A 264 12.84 2.75 -3.96
N LYS A 265 13.12 1.56 -4.51
CA LYS A 265 12.57 0.31 -3.96
C LYS A 265 13.23 -0.06 -2.64
N ASP A 266 14.55 0.10 -2.57
CA ASP A 266 15.31 -0.01 -1.32
C ASP A 266 15.05 1.23 -0.43
N PRO A 267 14.52 1.06 0.79
CA PRO A 267 14.36 2.15 1.75
C PRO A 267 15.63 2.96 2.03
N ALA A 268 16.81 2.34 1.96
CA ALA A 268 18.10 2.98 2.22
C ALA A 268 18.54 3.97 1.13
N GLU A 269 18.02 3.84 -0.08
CA GLU A 269 18.31 4.75 -1.20
C GLU A 269 17.46 6.04 -1.17
N ARG A 270 16.40 6.05 -0.35
CA ARG A 270 15.46 7.16 -0.28
C ARG A 270 16.05 8.37 0.49
N PHE A 271 15.22 9.38 0.72
CA PHE A 271 15.59 10.49 1.59
C PHE A 271 15.63 10.07 3.06
N GLU A 272 16.47 10.71 3.86
CA GLU A 272 16.62 10.39 5.29
C GLU A 272 15.30 10.58 6.07
N ASN A 273 14.51 11.59 5.71
CA ASN A 273 13.25 11.93 6.37
C ASN A 273 12.31 12.70 5.42
N CYS A 274 11.06 12.91 5.85
CA CYS A 274 10.04 13.53 5.02
C CYS A 274 10.37 15.00 4.74
N ARG A 275 10.97 15.73 5.69
CA ARG A 275 11.38 17.12 5.49
C ARG A 275 12.47 17.25 4.43
N THR A 276 13.41 16.31 4.36
CA THR A 276 14.49 16.33 3.35
C THR A 276 13.94 16.09 1.95
N LEU A 277 12.96 15.18 1.80
CA LEU A 277 12.20 15.02 0.57
C LEU A 277 11.55 16.36 0.15
N LEU A 278 10.88 17.04 1.08
CA LEU A 278 10.20 18.30 0.79
C LEU A 278 11.15 19.44 0.45
N LEU A 279 12.33 19.50 1.08
CA LEU A 279 13.37 20.46 0.73
C LEU A 279 13.89 20.23 -0.70
N ALA A 280 14.04 18.98 -1.12
CA ALA A 280 14.42 18.65 -2.49
C ALA A 280 13.33 19.06 -3.49
N ALA A 281 12.08 18.70 -3.23
CA ALA A 281 10.92 19.09 -4.04
C ALA A 281 10.76 20.62 -4.14
N GLY A 282 11.00 21.34 -3.04
CA GLY A 282 10.93 22.80 -2.99
C GLY A 282 11.91 23.48 -3.94
N ARG A 283 13.11 22.92 -4.12
CA ARG A 283 14.11 23.46 -5.06
C ARG A 283 13.65 23.38 -6.52
N CYS A 284 12.90 22.35 -6.88
CA CYS A 284 12.33 22.19 -8.23
C CYS A 284 11.35 23.32 -8.58
N ALA A 285 10.61 23.86 -7.60
CA ALA A 285 9.68 24.97 -7.84
C ALA A 285 10.35 26.33 -8.05
N HIS A 286 11.59 26.49 -7.58
CA HIS A 286 12.37 27.73 -7.72
C HIS A 286 13.32 27.68 -8.94
N GLY A 287 13.55 26.49 -9.50
CA GLY A 287 14.42 26.25 -10.67
C GLY A 287 13.88 26.72 -12.02
N ALA A 288 12.58 27.02 -12.11
CA ALA A 288 11.95 27.59 -13.31
C ALA A 288 12.49 29.01 -13.67
N GLY A 289 13.29 29.62 -12.80
CA GLY A 289 13.96 30.91 -13.02
C GLY A 289 15.48 30.78 -13.22
N GLY A 290 15.92 30.23 -14.36
CA GLY A 290 17.22 30.57 -14.95
C GLY A 290 18.46 29.83 -14.44
N ARG A 291 18.90 28.84 -15.23
CA ARG A 291 20.31 28.69 -15.58
C ARG A 291 20.39 28.21 -17.04
N PRO A 292 21.09 28.93 -17.95
CA PRO A 292 21.29 28.44 -19.30
C PRO A 292 22.27 27.27 -19.24
N ARG A 293 21.77 26.05 -19.48
CA ARG A 293 22.62 24.91 -19.81
C ARG A 293 23.01 25.02 -21.30
N PRO A 294 24.28 24.79 -21.69
CA PRO A 294 24.70 24.92 -23.09
C PRO A 294 23.86 24.00 -23.98
N ALA A 295 23.35 24.59 -25.07
CA ALA A 295 22.48 23.94 -26.03
C ALA A 295 23.12 22.68 -26.62
N ALA A 296 22.52 21.51 -26.34
CA ALA A 296 22.62 20.36 -27.22
C ALA A 296 21.50 20.50 -28.26
N THR A 297 21.91 20.59 -29.53
CA THR A 297 21.08 20.71 -30.72
C THR A 297 20.04 19.58 -30.83
N SER A 298 18.75 19.92 -30.76
CA SER A 298 17.66 19.07 -31.22
C SER A 298 17.30 19.38 -32.69
N PRO A 299 16.92 18.38 -33.51
CA PRO A 299 16.26 18.62 -34.80
C PRO A 299 14.80 19.06 -34.61
N ARG A 300 14.34 19.84 -35.59
CA ARG A 300 13.08 20.60 -35.70
C ARG A 300 11.79 19.75 -35.65
N PRO A 301 10.64 20.27 -35.16
CA PRO A 301 9.37 19.55 -35.04
C PRO A 301 8.52 19.60 -36.32
N GLN A 302 7.81 18.51 -36.62
CA GLN A 302 6.71 18.47 -37.59
C GLN A 302 5.38 18.71 -36.88
N ALA A 303 4.56 19.59 -37.47
CA ALA A 303 3.22 19.95 -37.02
C ALA A 303 2.21 18.86 -37.37
N ALA A 304 1.32 18.52 -36.43
CA ALA A 304 0.08 17.81 -36.71
C ALA A 304 -1.05 18.35 -35.82
N GLY A 305 -2.21 18.59 -36.44
CA GLY A 305 -3.29 19.44 -35.96
C GLY A 305 -4.15 18.86 -34.84
N LYS A 306 -4.84 19.79 -34.17
CA LYS A 306 -5.90 19.56 -33.20
C LYS A 306 -7.15 19.03 -33.92
N VAL A 307 -7.78 17.98 -33.37
CA VAL A 307 -9.14 17.56 -33.73
C VAL A 307 -9.99 17.54 -32.45
N PRO A 308 -11.24 18.07 -32.45
CA PRO A 308 -12.09 18.10 -31.27
C PRO A 308 -12.77 16.75 -31.01
N VAL A 309 -13.07 16.48 -29.74
CA VAL A 309 -13.75 15.26 -29.26
C VAL A 309 -15.27 15.48 -29.26
N THR A 310 -16.01 14.56 -29.88
CA THR A 310 -17.42 14.26 -29.56
C THR A 310 -17.55 12.76 -29.23
N PRO A 311 -18.51 12.36 -28.37
CA PRO A 311 -18.57 11.00 -27.83
C PRO A 311 -19.48 10.08 -28.67
N VAL A 312 -19.16 8.79 -28.71
CA VAL A 312 -20.06 7.61 -28.50
C VAL A 312 -19.47 6.32 -29.12
N ALA A 313 -19.58 5.25 -28.33
CA ALA A 313 -19.61 3.81 -28.66
C ALA A 313 -18.32 3.05 -29.07
N SER A 314 -18.22 1.89 -28.43
CA SER A 314 -17.29 0.76 -28.51
C SER A 314 -17.17 0.08 -29.89
N THR A 315 -15.95 -0.31 -30.27
CA THR A 315 -15.51 -1.68 -30.65
C THR A 315 -13.99 -1.73 -30.79
N ASP A 316 -13.46 -2.96 -30.73
CA ASP A 316 -12.08 -3.40 -30.58
C ASP A 316 -11.04 -2.97 -31.64
N ASP A 317 -9.78 -3.12 -31.20
CA ASP A 317 -8.61 -3.60 -31.94
C ASP A 317 -7.81 -2.62 -32.82
N VAL A 318 -6.87 -1.86 -32.21
CA VAL A 318 -5.51 -1.60 -32.75
C VAL A 318 -4.55 -1.20 -31.61
N ALA A 319 -3.83 -2.15 -30.99
CA ALA A 319 -2.53 -1.91 -30.34
C ALA A 319 -1.79 -3.20 -29.91
N SER A 320 -1.83 -4.27 -30.73
CA SER A 320 -1.11 -5.51 -30.44
C SER A 320 -0.13 -5.89 -31.55
N SER A 321 1.10 -5.37 -31.51
CA SER A 321 2.20 -6.03 -32.26
C SER A 321 3.63 -5.79 -31.79
N TRP A 322 3.91 -4.82 -30.91
CA TRP A 322 5.29 -4.56 -30.47
C TRP A 322 5.72 -5.38 -29.23
N TRP A 323 4.84 -5.52 -28.23
CA TRP A 323 5.11 -6.26 -27.00
C TRP A 323 5.07 -7.79 -27.21
N ARG A 324 4.20 -8.27 -28.11
CA ARG A 324 4.16 -9.69 -28.54
C ARG A 324 5.48 -10.14 -29.17
N ARG A 325 6.15 -9.28 -29.96
CA ARG A 325 7.47 -9.58 -30.55
C ARG A 325 8.60 -9.57 -29.53
N ARG A 326 8.48 -8.77 -28.46
CA ARG A 326 9.42 -8.80 -27.32
C ARG A 326 9.21 -10.04 -26.45
N LEU A 327 7.96 -10.40 -26.14
CA LEU A 327 7.64 -11.62 -25.39
C LEU A 327 8.04 -12.89 -26.16
N LEU A 328 7.81 -12.95 -27.47
CA LEU A 328 8.23 -14.10 -28.28
C LEU A 328 9.75 -14.31 -28.24
N ARG A 329 10.54 -13.21 -28.25
CA ARG A 329 12.01 -13.28 -28.15
C ARG A 329 12.47 -13.76 -26.78
N ILE A 330 11.79 -13.36 -25.71
CA ILE A 330 12.07 -13.81 -24.33
C ILE A 330 11.74 -15.31 -24.19
N VAL A 331 10.58 -15.75 -24.68
CA VAL A 331 10.18 -17.17 -24.64
C VAL A 331 11.15 -18.06 -25.43
N LEU A 332 11.58 -17.62 -26.63
CA LEU A 332 12.57 -18.35 -27.44
C LEU A 332 13.94 -18.44 -26.78
N THR A 333 14.40 -17.38 -26.09
CA THR A 333 15.69 -17.40 -25.38
C THR A 333 15.64 -18.30 -24.16
N VAL A 334 14.56 -18.28 -23.38
CA VAL A 334 14.38 -19.20 -22.25
C VAL A 334 14.31 -20.66 -22.73
N ALA A 335 13.55 -20.94 -23.79
CA ALA A 335 13.47 -22.29 -24.35
C ALA A 335 14.83 -22.81 -24.85
N LEU A 336 15.64 -21.95 -25.50
CA LEU A 336 17.00 -22.30 -25.94
C LEU A 336 17.93 -22.61 -24.75
N LEU A 337 17.86 -21.83 -23.67
CA LEU A 337 18.65 -22.06 -22.46
C LEU A 337 18.28 -23.38 -21.78
N VAL A 338 16.99 -23.69 -21.68
CA VAL A 338 16.51 -24.97 -21.14
C VAL A 338 16.98 -26.14 -22.00
N MET A 339 16.89 -26.01 -23.33
CA MET A 339 17.35 -27.05 -24.25
C MET A 339 18.86 -27.30 -24.12
N LEU A 340 19.68 -26.24 -24.02
CA LEU A 340 21.12 -26.36 -23.81
C LEU A 340 21.45 -27.01 -22.46
N ALA A 341 20.71 -26.69 -21.39
CA ALA A 341 20.88 -27.32 -20.08
C ALA A 341 20.55 -28.82 -20.11
N VAL A 342 19.48 -29.22 -20.79
CA VAL A 342 19.11 -30.63 -20.98
C VAL A 342 20.18 -31.36 -21.81
N LEU A 343 20.68 -30.74 -22.87
CA LEU A 343 21.74 -31.33 -23.70
C LEU A 343 23.03 -31.53 -22.90
N ALA A 344 23.43 -30.53 -22.12
CA ALA A 344 24.59 -30.63 -21.23
C ALA A 344 24.41 -31.78 -20.22
N MET A 345 23.22 -31.91 -19.62
CA MET A 345 22.92 -32.99 -18.67
C MET A 345 23.03 -34.38 -19.30
N LEU A 346 22.54 -34.54 -20.54
CA LEU A 346 22.65 -35.80 -21.29
C LEU A 346 24.10 -36.17 -21.66
N PHE A 347 24.94 -35.19 -21.97
CA PHE A 347 26.36 -35.42 -22.27
C PHE A 347 27.20 -35.67 -21.00
N THR A 348 26.89 -35.02 -19.87
CA THR A 348 27.56 -35.29 -18.59
C THR A 348 27.14 -36.62 -17.95
N GLY A 349 25.97 -37.15 -18.32
CA GLY A 349 25.48 -38.44 -17.84
C GLY A 349 26.17 -39.67 -18.46
N ALA A 350 27.01 -39.47 -19.49
CA ALA A 350 27.63 -40.57 -20.23
C ALA A 350 28.96 -41.07 -19.63
N GLU A 351 29.58 -40.37 -18.68
CA GLU A 351 30.92 -40.74 -18.15
C GLU A 351 30.92 -41.51 -16.81
N VAL A 352 29.78 -41.76 -16.16
CA VAL A 352 29.77 -42.47 -14.85
C VAL A 352 29.55 -43.99 -14.98
N ALA A 353 29.37 -44.53 -16.19
CA ALA A 353 29.25 -45.97 -16.43
C ALA A 353 30.63 -46.63 -16.66
N GLY A 354 31.53 -46.55 -15.67
CA GLY A 354 32.91 -47.02 -15.85
C GLY A 354 33.72 -47.24 -14.58
N ALA A 355 33.11 -47.73 -13.50
CA ALA A 355 33.88 -48.22 -12.34
C ALA A 355 33.21 -49.44 -11.71
N ALA A 356 33.51 -50.63 -12.26
CA ALA A 356 33.18 -51.90 -11.64
C ALA A 356 34.11 -52.14 -10.44
N VAL A 357 33.58 -52.01 -9.21
CA VAL A 357 34.21 -52.55 -8.01
C VAL A 357 33.66 -53.96 -7.79
N ALA A 358 34.54 -54.95 -7.91
CA ALA A 358 34.25 -56.35 -7.68
C ALA A 358 33.92 -56.60 -6.19
N VAL A 359 32.71 -57.09 -5.91
CA VAL A 359 32.34 -57.66 -4.61
C VAL A 359 32.23 -59.17 -4.79
N THR A 360 33.21 -59.92 -4.30
CA THR A 360 33.19 -61.38 -4.24
C THR A 360 32.21 -61.84 -3.16
N TRP A 361 31.10 -62.47 -3.56
CA TRP A 361 30.15 -63.09 -2.63
C TRP A 361 30.36 -64.62 -2.58
N ARG A 362 30.62 -65.16 -1.38
CA ARG A 362 30.66 -66.60 -1.10
C ARG A 362 29.26 -67.08 -0.70
N PRO A 363 28.74 -68.20 -1.24
CA PRO A 363 27.39 -68.66 -0.95
C PRO A 363 27.32 -69.44 0.38
N ALA A 364 26.31 -69.14 1.20
CA ALA A 364 25.90 -69.98 2.32
C ALA A 364 24.67 -70.82 1.92
N ALA A 365 24.76 -72.12 2.17
CA ALA A 365 23.83 -73.15 1.73
C ALA A 365 22.44 -73.07 2.37
N LEU A 366 21.44 -73.45 1.57
CA LEU A 366 20.03 -73.63 1.94
C LEU A 366 19.84 -74.84 2.85
N THR A 367 19.00 -74.70 3.89
CA THR A 367 18.31 -75.83 4.54
C THR A 367 16.80 -75.63 4.49
N PRO A 368 15.98 -76.68 4.28
CA PRO A 368 14.58 -76.55 3.90
C PRO A 368 13.67 -76.24 5.09
N ARG A 369 12.59 -75.50 4.81
CA ARG A 369 11.52 -75.13 5.73
C ARG A 369 10.48 -76.25 5.77
N ASP A 370 10.33 -76.93 6.91
CA ASP A 370 9.19 -77.82 7.16
C ASP A 370 7.92 -77.01 7.49
N ALA A 371 6.80 -77.56 7.04
CA ALA A 371 5.46 -76.96 7.05
C ALA A 371 4.65 -77.36 8.33
N PRO A 372 3.34 -77.06 8.46
CA PRO A 372 2.80 -76.29 9.59
C PRO A 372 1.88 -77.09 10.53
N ARG A 373 1.67 -76.63 11.77
CA ARG A 373 0.54 -77.11 12.62
C ARG A 373 -0.07 -76.02 13.52
N SER A 374 -1.28 -75.62 13.10
CA SER A 374 -2.54 -75.52 13.87
C SER A 374 -2.55 -75.15 15.37
N ALA A 375 -3.40 -74.15 15.65
CA ALA A 375 -4.43 -74.08 16.70
C ALA A 375 -4.02 -74.19 18.18
N ARG A 376 -4.46 -73.24 19.02
CA ARG A 376 -5.66 -73.39 19.88
C ARG A 376 -5.93 -72.15 20.76
N ARG A 377 -7.21 -71.79 20.82
CA ARG A 377 -7.90 -70.88 21.76
C ARG A 377 -7.58 -71.07 23.25
N ARG A 378 -7.65 -69.99 24.04
CA ARG A 378 -8.67 -69.67 25.10
C ARG A 378 -8.11 -68.58 26.04
N ARG A 379 -8.72 -67.39 26.12
CA ARG A 379 -9.75 -66.96 27.11
C ARG A 379 -9.51 -67.48 28.55
N GLY A 380 -8.94 -66.61 29.40
CA GLY A 380 -9.65 -65.94 30.51
C GLY A 380 -9.75 -66.63 31.88
N ARG A 381 -9.57 -65.77 32.92
CA ARG A 381 -10.30 -65.63 34.21
C ARG A 381 -9.56 -65.90 35.54
N ARG A 382 -9.78 -64.91 36.44
CA ARG A 382 -9.98 -64.91 37.91
C ARG A 382 -8.72 -65.03 38.78
N ARG A 383 -8.44 -64.05 39.65
CA ARG A 383 -9.08 -63.71 40.96
C ARG A 383 -9.10 -64.90 41.92
N THR A 384 -8.20 -64.83 42.89
CA THR A 384 -8.50 -64.97 44.32
C THR A 384 -8.01 -63.71 44.99
#